data_AF-A0A7W1G7K9-F1
#
_entry.id   AF-A0A7W1G7K9-F1
#
_cell.length_a   1.000
_cell.length_b   1.000
_cell.length_c   1.000
_cell.angle_alpha   90.00
_cell.angle_beta   90.00
_cell.angle_gamma   90.00
#
_symmetry.space_group_name_H-M   'P 1'
#
loop_
_entity.id
_entity.type
_entity.pdbx_description
1 polymer ?
#
loop_
_entity_poly.entity_id
_entity_poly.type
_entity_poly.pdbx_seq_one_letter_code
_entity_poly.pdbx_strand_id
1 'polypeptide(L)' 'MTLANTQYAEAITKVGGYYNFVTIINRRMKELNNGQPPMVQPPAEKNYDRIDLIVKEIEAGFLVIAQN' A
#
# COMPACT_ATOMS: atom_id res chain seq x y z
N MET A 1 -26.55 -2.00 4.29
CA MET A 1 -25.17 -2.49 4.43
C MET A 1 -24.26 -1.29 4.67
N THR A 2 -24.01 -0.95 5.92
CA THR A 2 -22.93 -0.03 6.28
C THR A 2 -21.64 -0.82 6.13
N LEU A 3 -21.03 -0.79 4.94
CA LEU A 3 -19.70 -1.36 4.74
C LEU A 3 -18.82 -0.78 5.84
N ALA A 4 -18.18 -1.66 6.61
CA ALA A 4 -17.08 -1.29 7.47
C ALA A 4 -16.22 -0.27 6.73
N ASN A 5 -15.91 0.85 7.37
CA ASN A 5 -14.78 1.70 7.00
C ASN A 5 -13.53 0.82 7.09
N THR A 6 -13.32 -0.03 6.08
CA THR A 6 -12.19 -0.95 5.98
C THR A 6 -10.97 -0.06 6.02
N GLN A 7 -10.05 -0.34 6.93
CA GLN A 7 -8.82 0.41 7.22
C GLN A 7 -8.08 0.95 5.98
N TYR A 8 -8.29 0.36 4.80
CA TYR A 8 -7.64 0.68 3.53
C TYR A 8 -8.59 1.18 2.42
N ALA A 9 -9.80 1.62 2.75
CA ALA A 9 -10.82 2.01 1.76
C ALA A 9 -10.33 3.11 0.80
N GLU A 10 -9.60 4.10 1.33
CA GLU A 10 -9.03 5.19 0.53
C GLU A 10 -7.98 4.65 -0.46
N ALA A 11 -7.00 3.89 0.05
CA ALA A 11 -5.97 3.27 -0.77
C ALA A 11 -6.56 2.35 -1.87
N ILE A 12 -7.56 1.53 -1.53
CA ILE A 12 -8.27 0.67 -2.48
C ILE A 12 -8.93 1.50 -3.59
N THR A 13 -9.56 2.62 -3.24
CA THR A 13 -10.21 3.51 -4.19
C THR A 13 -9.18 4.17 -5.11
N LYS A 14 -8.07 4.67 -4.56
CA LYS A 14 -6.98 5.31 -5.32
C LYS A 14 -6.36 4.39 -6.38
N VAL A 15 -6.28 3.09 -6.11
CA VAL A 15 -5.71 2.11 -7.04
C VAL A 15 -6.75 1.46 -7.95
N GLY A 16 -8.01 1.89 -7.88
CA GLY A 16 -9.08 1.43 -8.77
C GLY A 16 -9.66 0.06 -8.42
N GLY A 17 -9.58 -0.37 -7.15
CA GLY A 17 -10.28 -1.56 -6.65
C GLY A 17 -9.43 -2.54 -5.85
N TYR A 18 -10.09 -3.53 -5.23
CA TYR A 18 -9.46 -4.44 -4.28
C TYR A 18 -8.40 -5.36 -4.91
N TYR A 19 -8.64 -5.90 -6.12
CA TYR A 19 -7.65 -6.74 -6.80
C TYR A 19 -6.38 -5.98 -7.15
N ASN A 20 -6.52 -4.72 -7.54
CA ASN A 20 -5.40 -3.83 -7.82
C ASN A 20 -4.61 -3.53 -6.54
N PHE A 21 -5.31 -3.26 -5.44
CA PHE A 21 -4.73 -3.10 -4.12
C PHE A 21 -3.89 -4.31 -3.72
N VAL A 22 -4.46 -5.52 -3.72
CA VAL A 22 -3.75 -6.76 -3.36
C VAL A 22 -2.54 -7.01 -4.27
N THR A 23 -2.66 -6.72 -5.57
CA THR A 23 -1.56 -6.83 -6.53
C THR A 23 -0.40 -5.91 -6.17
N ILE A 24 -0.69 -4.63 -5.88
CA ILE A 24 0.32 -3.64 -5.49
C ILE A 24 0.99 -4.03 -4.18
N ILE A 25 0.21 -4.43 -3.16
CA ILE A 25 0.75 -4.89 -1.87
C ILE A 25 1.74 -6.03 -2.08
N ASN A 26 1.35 -7.07 -2.85
CA ASN A 26 2.20 -8.23 -3.08
C ASN A 26 3.48 -7.89 -3.85
N ARG A 27 3.38 -7.05 -4.89
CA ARG A 27 4.55 -6.57 -5.64
C ARG A 27 5.50 -5.82 -4.72
N ARG A 28 4.97 -4.84 -3.97
CA ARG A 28 5.77 -3.96 -3.13
C ARG A 28 6.40 -4.68 -1.94
N MET A 29 5.69 -5.65 -1.35
CA MET A 29 6.25 -6.50 -0.30
C MET A 29 7.48 -7.27 -0.78
N LYS A 30 7.46 -7.78 -2.03
CA LYS A 30 8.63 -8.45 -2.62
C LYS A 30 9.80 -7.47 -2.82
N GLU A 31 9.54 -6.25 -3.28
CA GLU A 31 10.56 -5.21 -3.45
C GLU A 31 11.25 -4.88 -2.12
N LEU A 32 10.46 -4.64 -1.05
CA LEU A 32 10.98 -4.38 0.29
C LEU A 32 11.82 -5.55 0.81
N ASN A 33 11.37 -6.79 0.58
CA ASN A 33 12.13 -7.99 0.94
C ASN A 33 13.45 -8.13 0.15
N ASN A 34 13.48 -7.62 -1.07
CA ASN A 34 14.68 -7.58 -1.91
C ASN A 34 15.62 -6.39 -1.58
N GLY A 35 15.31 -5.62 -0.53
CA GLY A 35 16.17 -4.53 -0.05
C GLY A 35 15.89 -3.17 -0.70
N GLN A 36 14.79 -3.02 -1.45
CA GLN A 36 14.36 -1.68 -1.90
C GLN A 36 13.98 -0.83 -0.69
N PRO A 37 14.36 0.46 -0.65
CA PRO A 37 14.01 1.34 0.46
C PRO A 37 12.51 1.71 0.42
N PRO A 38 11.91 2.01 1.59
CA PRO A 38 10.61 2.68 1.66
C PRO A 38 10.60 4.02 0.91
N MET A 39 9.46 4.35 0.29
CA MET A 39 9.23 5.63 -0.42
C MET A 39 8.66 6.70 0.49
N VAL A 40 8.09 6.31 1.63
CA VAL A 40 7.66 7.21 2.72
C VAL A 40 8.45 6.90 3.98
N GLN A 41 8.53 7.88 4.89
CA GLN A 41 9.19 7.66 6.16
C GLN A 41 8.46 6.55 6.93
N PRO A 42 9.16 5.45 7.29
CA PRO A 42 8.54 4.41 8.09
C PRO A 42 8.22 4.96 9.49
N PRO A 43 7.20 4.42 10.16
CA PRO A 43 6.94 4.73 11.56
C PRO A 43 8.21 4.56 12.41
N ALA A 44 8.36 5.39 13.44
CA ALA A 44 9.53 5.32 14.33
C ALA A 44 9.62 4.01 15.13
N GLU A 45 8.54 3.23 15.18
CA GLU A 45 8.51 1.90 15.78
C GLU A 45 9.33 0.89 14.97
N LYS A 46 10.14 0.07 15.65
CA LYS A 46 11.02 -0.91 14.99
C LYS A 46 10.27 -2.05 14.29
N ASN A 47 9.02 -2.33 14.68
CA ASN A 47 8.23 -3.48 14.20
C ASN A 47 6.91 -3.04 13.56
N TYR A 48 6.94 -1.96 12.77
CA TYR A 48 5.74 -1.48 12.09
C TYR A 48 5.23 -2.49 11.06
N ASP A 49 3.91 -2.49 10.82
CA ASP A 49 3.31 -3.31 9.77
C ASP A 49 3.74 -2.77 8.39
N ARG A 50 4.37 -3.65 7.60
CA ARG A 50 4.80 -3.31 6.25
C ARG A 50 3.60 -3.06 5.32
N ILE A 51 2.44 -3.64 5.58
CA ILE A 51 1.23 -3.36 4.83
C ILE A 51 0.80 -1.89 5.05
N ASP A 52 0.80 -1.42 6.30
CA ASP A 52 0.49 -0.02 6.62
C ASP A 52 1.49 0.95 5.97
N LEU A 53 2.78 0.59 5.91
CA LEU A 53 3.77 1.37 5.17
C LEU A 53 3.40 1.47 3.68
N ILE A 54 3.10 0.34 3.04
CA ILE A 54 2.77 0.30 1.61
C ILE A 54 1.46 1.06 1.33
N VAL A 55 0.48 0.98 2.23
CA VAL A 55 -0.76 1.76 2.15
C VAL A 55 -0.46 3.26 2.13
N LYS A 56 0.44 3.73 3.00
CA LYS A 56 0.89 5.14 2.98
C LYS A 56 1.61 5.51 1.69
N GLU A 57 2.39 4.60 1.10
CA GLU A 57 3.02 4.82 -0.21
C GLU A 57 1.97 4.92 -1.34
N ILE A 58 0.89 4.14 -1.29
CA ILE A 58 -0.27 4.24 -2.19
C ILE A 58 -0.99 5.58 -1.99
N GLU A 59 -1.27 5.94 -0.75
CA GLU A 59 -2.01 7.17 -0.42
C GLU A 59 -1.23 8.44 -0.81
N ALA A 60 0.10 8.39 -0.72
CA ALA A 60 1.00 9.43 -1.20
C ALA A 60 1.17 9.45 -2.74
N GLY A 61 0.61 8.45 -3.45
CA GLY A 61 0.60 8.40 -4.92
C GLY A 61 1.89 7.84 -5.54
N PHE A 62 2.80 7.26 -4.77
CA PHE A 62 4.02 6.65 -5.30
C PHE A 62 3.77 5.31 -5.98
N LEU A 63 2.74 4.59 -5.53
CA LEU A 63 2.37 3.29 -6.07
C LEU A 63 1.11 3.39 -6.89
N VAL A 64 1.29 3.36 -8.21
CA VAL A 64 0.21 3.31 -9.19
C VAL A 64 0.27 2.00 -9.99
N ILE A 65 -0.87 1.60 -10.55
CA ILE A 65 -0.89 0.67 -11.67
C ILE A 65 -0.60 1.47 -12.93
N ALA A 66 0.35 1.00 -13.73
CA ALA A 66 0.54 1.52 -15.08
C ALA A 66 -0.79 1.31 -15.83
N GLN A 67 -1.54 2.40 -16.02
CA GLN A 67 -2.66 2.40 -16.93
C GLN A 67 -2.06 2.45 -18.32
N ASN A 68 -2.00 1.30 -18.98
CA ASN A 68 -1.79 1.24 -20.42
C ASN A 68 -3.02 1.77 -21.14
#